data_AF-A0A2P5THS3-F1
#
_entry.id   AF-A0A2P5THS3-F1
#
_cell.length_a   1.000
_cell.length_b   1.000
_cell.length_c   1.000
_cell.angle_alpha   90.00
_cell.angle_beta   90.00
_cell.angle_gamma   90.00
#
_symmetry.space_group_name_H-M   'P 1'
#
loop_
_entity.id
_entity.type
_entity.pdbx_description
1 polymer ?
#
loop_
_entity_poly.entity_id
_entity_poly.type
_entity_poly.pdbx_seq_one_letter_code
_entity_poly.pdbx_strand_id
1 'polypeptide(L)'
;MSQISEKRYFSHRLRDTNSAFLPARQSDAEPIRVGFVLQPHFSMMAFTAAVDALVTANLVQATPLFGFTIFGLDATTVRSDLGIDISANSTLDELVLEGEGALDVLIVCGGFRCN
;
A
#
# COMPACT_ATOMS: atom_id res chain seq x y z
N MET A 1 -35.73 -5.36 -20.09
CA MET A 1 -35.50 -5.17 -18.65
C MET A 1 -34.00 -5.11 -18.43
N SER A 2 -33.44 -3.93 -18.18
CA SER A 2 -32.03 -3.76 -17.82
C SER A 2 -31.98 -2.87 -16.58
N GLN A 3 -31.63 -3.46 -15.44
CA GLN A 3 -31.46 -2.75 -14.18
C GLN A 3 -30.08 -2.10 -14.18
N ILE A 4 -30.06 -0.76 -14.15
CA ILE A 4 -28.86 0.04 -13.93
C ILE A 4 -28.57 0.00 -12.42
N SER A 5 -27.44 -0.59 -12.05
CA SER A 5 -26.94 -0.60 -10.67
C SER A 5 -26.59 0.83 -10.26
N GLU A 6 -27.39 1.44 -9.39
CA GLU A 6 -27.07 2.74 -8.80
C GLU A 6 -25.83 2.62 -7.91
N LYS A 7 -24.72 3.21 -8.37
CA LYS A 7 -23.59 3.54 -7.50
C LYS A 7 -24.13 4.43 -6.38
N ARG A 8 -24.10 3.93 -5.14
CA ARG A 8 -24.46 4.69 -3.95
C ARG A 8 -23.60 5.95 -3.87
N TYR A 9 -24.16 7.09 -4.26
CA TYR A 9 -23.52 8.39 -4.06
C TYR A 9 -23.70 8.81 -2.60
N PHE A 10 -22.59 9.06 -1.91
CA PHE A 10 -22.62 9.72 -0.61
C PHE A 10 -23.30 11.08 -0.75
N SER A 11 -24.17 11.44 0.19
CA SER A 11 -24.92 12.69 0.15
C SER A 11 -23.96 13.88 0.15
N HIS A 12 -24.09 14.74 -0.86
CA HIS A 12 -23.24 15.90 -1.11
C HIS A 12 -23.10 16.85 0.11
N ARG A 13 -24.05 16.81 1.04
CA ARG A 13 -24.07 17.66 2.24
C ARG A 13 -23.05 17.27 3.32
N LEU A 14 -22.59 16.02 3.34
CA LEU A 14 -21.64 15.53 4.35
C LEU A 14 -20.22 15.38 3.82
N ARG A 15 -20.02 15.54 2.51
CA ARG A 15 -18.73 15.33 1.85
C ARG A 15 -17.67 16.33 2.31
N ASP A 16 -18.09 17.55 2.58
CA ASP A 16 -17.20 18.68 2.86
C ASP A 16 -17.24 19.15 4.32
N THR A 17 -18.06 18.56 5.18
CA THR A 17 -18.23 19.03 6.57
C THR A 17 -16.93 18.94 7.37
N ASN A 18 -16.06 17.98 7.04
CA ASN A 18 -14.77 17.79 7.71
C ASN A 18 -13.58 18.36 6.91
N SER A 19 -13.77 18.85 5.68
CA SER A 19 -12.67 19.33 4.85
C SER A 19 -12.03 20.61 5.39
N ALA A 20 -12.80 21.41 6.14
CA ALA A 20 -12.32 22.61 6.84
C ALA A 20 -11.34 22.31 7.99
N PHE A 21 -11.27 21.07 8.48
CA PHE A 21 -10.33 20.64 9.53
C PHE A 21 -9.11 19.92 8.98
N LEU A 22 -9.03 19.72 7.66
CA LEU A 22 -7.83 19.16 7.06
C LEU A 22 -6.73 20.23 7.08
N PRO A 23 -5.50 19.88 7.48
CA PRO A 23 -4.39 20.82 7.49
C PRO A 23 -4.23 21.46 6.10
N ALA A 24 -3.87 22.75 6.08
CA ALA A 24 -3.61 23.47 4.84
C ALA A 24 -2.63 22.67 3.97
N ARG A 25 -2.95 22.51 2.68
CA ARG A 25 -2.20 21.74 1.69
C ARG A 25 -0.71 22.13 1.73
N GLN A 26 0.10 21.36 2.46
CA GLN A 26 1.54 21.59 2.56
C GLN A 26 2.25 20.72 1.52
N SER A 27 2.73 21.45 0.50
CA SER A 27 3.78 21.13 -0.49
C SER A 27 3.55 20.01 -1.51
N ASP A 28 3.93 20.32 -2.75
CA ASP A 28 4.15 19.44 -3.92
C ASP A 28 5.25 18.38 -3.70
N ALA A 29 5.36 17.83 -2.48
CA ALA A 29 6.31 16.77 -2.19
C ALA A 29 5.87 15.48 -2.88
N GLU A 30 6.82 14.82 -3.56
CA GLU A 30 6.58 13.51 -4.15
C GLU A 30 6.24 12.51 -3.02
N PRO A 31 5.23 11.63 -3.21
CA PRO A 31 4.91 10.61 -2.22
C PRO A 31 6.12 9.73 -1.90
N ILE A 32 6.31 9.41 -0.62
CA ILE A 32 7.38 8.49 -0.18
C ILE A 32 7.11 7.10 -0.77
N ARG A 33 8.08 6.54 -1.49
CA ARG A 33 8.01 5.24 -2.17
C ARG A 33 8.52 4.13 -1.25
N VAL A 34 7.63 3.24 -0.85
CA VAL A 34 7.90 2.13 0.06
C VAL A 34 7.89 0.79 -0.68
N GLY A 35 8.97 0.02 -0.62
CA GLY A 35 9.01 -1.36 -1.11
C GLY A 35 8.77 -2.35 0.01
N PHE A 36 7.92 -3.35 -0.22
CA PHE A 36 7.74 -4.49 0.67
C PHE A 36 8.30 -5.74 0.03
N VAL A 37 9.31 -6.37 0.62
CA VAL A 37 9.86 -7.66 0.17
C VAL A 37 9.23 -8.77 0.99
N LEU A 38 8.44 -9.65 0.36
CA LEU A 38 7.77 -10.75 1.02
C LEU A 38 8.63 -12.02 0.96
N GLN A 39 9.02 -12.55 2.12
CA GLN A 39 9.64 -13.87 2.21
C GLN A 39 8.58 -14.98 2.24
N PRO A 40 8.92 -16.22 1.82
CA PRO A 40 8.05 -17.36 2.06
C PRO A 40 7.67 -17.47 3.54
N HIS A 41 6.38 -17.65 3.83
CA HIS A 41 5.81 -17.71 5.17
C HIS A 41 6.01 -16.45 6.02
N PHE A 42 6.06 -15.28 5.37
CA PHE A 42 6.03 -13.99 6.06
C PHE A 42 4.77 -13.85 6.94
N SER A 43 4.87 -13.00 7.96
CA SER A 43 3.73 -12.67 8.82
C SER A 43 2.71 -11.83 8.07
N MET A 44 1.55 -12.42 7.78
CA MET A 44 0.46 -11.69 7.13
C MET A 44 0.04 -10.47 7.95
N MET A 45 0.00 -10.63 9.28
CA MET A 45 -0.41 -9.56 10.20
C MET A 45 0.53 -8.37 10.18
N ALA A 46 1.85 -8.59 10.18
CA ALA A 46 2.81 -7.50 10.16
C ALA A 46 2.76 -6.73 8.83
N PHE A 47 2.68 -7.46 7.72
CA PHE A 47 2.54 -6.88 6.39
C PHE A 47 1.25 -6.06 6.24
N THR A 48 0.10 -6.62 6.59
CA THR A 48 -1.17 -5.92 6.45
C THR A 48 -1.29 -4.72 7.38
N ALA A 49 -0.77 -4.80 8.61
CA ALA A 49 -0.77 -3.66 9.52
C ALA A 49 0.06 -2.48 8.96
N ALA A 50 1.20 -2.77 8.36
CA ALA A 50 2.01 -1.74 7.72
C ALA A 50 1.31 -1.10 6.51
N VAL A 51 0.75 -1.92 5.61
CA VAL A 51 0.01 -1.42 4.44
C VAL A 51 -1.23 -0.64 4.87
N ASP A 52 -1.98 -1.11 5.86
CA ASP A 52 -3.16 -0.43 6.40
C ASP A 52 -2.82 0.95 6.95
N ALA A 53 -1.68 1.09 7.65
CA ALA A 53 -1.22 2.38 8.14
C ALA A 53 -0.89 3.36 6.98
N LEU A 54 -0.19 2.90 5.93
CA LEU A 54 0.14 3.74 4.77
C LEU A 54 -1.12 4.16 4.00
N VAL A 55 -2.03 3.22 3.76
CA VAL A 55 -3.30 3.49 3.07
C VAL A 55 -4.18 4.42 3.89
N THR A 56 -4.29 4.21 5.20
CA THR A 56 -5.07 5.06 6.09
C THR A 56 -4.50 6.47 6.15
N ALA A 57 -3.17 6.61 6.21
CA ALA A 57 -2.53 7.92 6.15
C ALA A 57 -2.86 8.66 4.85
N ASN A 58 -2.86 7.96 3.72
CA ASN A 58 -3.26 8.53 2.43
C ASN A 58 -4.75 8.90 2.35
N LEU A 59 -5.64 8.15 3.03
CA LEU A 59 -7.08 8.44 3.05
C LEU A 59 -7.45 9.65 3.91
N VAL A 60 -6.71 9.89 5.00
CA VAL A 60 -6.96 11.00 5.92
C VAL A 60 -6.41 12.32 5.37
N GLN A 61 -5.43 12.27 4.46
CA GLN A 61 -4.79 13.44 3.89
C GLN A 61 -5.44 13.89 2.58
N ALA A 62 -5.33 15.18 2.26
CA ALA A 62 -5.85 15.74 1.01
C ALA A 62 -4.99 15.37 -0.22
N THR A 63 -3.73 14.97 0.00
CA THR A 63 -2.76 14.55 -1.00
C THR A 63 -2.11 13.24 -0.58
N PRO A 64 -1.85 12.30 -1.52
CA PRO A 64 -1.17 11.04 -1.19
C PRO A 64 0.21 11.29 -0.60
N LEU A 65 0.49 10.70 0.57
CA LEU A 65 1.79 10.80 1.25
C LEU A 65 2.73 9.66 0.87
N PHE A 66 2.17 8.48 0.57
CA PHE A 66 2.92 7.25 0.36
C PHE A 66 2.49 6.55 -0.92
N GLY A 67 3.46 6.02 -1.67
CA GLY A 67 3.27 4.96 -2.65
C GLY A 67 3.91 3.69 -2.12
N PHE A 68 3.39 2.51 -2.49
CA PHE A 68 4.07 1.27 -2.16
C PHE A 68 4.05 0.25 -3.30
N THR A 69 5.05 -0.61 -3.31
CA THR A 69 5.20 -1.71 -4.27
C THR A 69 5.61 -2.97 -3.52
N ILE A 70 5.01 -4.10 -3.88
CA ILE A 70 5.26 -5.40 -3.25
C ILE A 70 6.15 -6.21 -4.17
N PHE A 71 7.22 -6.76 -3.61
CA PHE A 71 8.19 -7.61 -4.27
C PHE A 71 8.18 -8.98 -3.62
N GLY A 72 8.12 -10.05 -4.42
CA GLY A 72 8.50 -11.38 -3.95
C GLY A 72 10.01 -11.58 -4.10
N LEU A 73 10.56 -12.59 -3.42
CA LEU A 73 11.98 -12.92 -3.58
C LEU A 73 12.26 -13.39 -5.02
N ASP A 74 11.69 -14.54 -5.39
CA ASP A 74 11.94 -15.20 -6.68
C ASP A 74 10.65 -15.37 -7.52
N ALA A 75 9.48 -15.08 -6.94
CA ALA A 75 8.19 -15.28 -7.57
C ALA A 75 7.21 -14.17 -7.20
N THR A 76 6.30 -13.85 -8.11
CA THR A 76 5.26 -12.84 -7.91
C THR A 76 4.06 -13.34 -7.09
N THR A 77 4.11 -14.59 -6.62
CA THR A 77 3.11 -15.15 -5.70
C THR A 77 3.83 -15.69 -4.47
N VAL A 78 3.55 -15.13 -3.30
CA VAL A 78 4.21 -15.48 -2.04
C VAL A 78 3.20 -15.97 -1.00
N ARG A 79 3.45 -17.15 -0.44
CA ARG A 79 2.61 -17.77 0.60
C ARG A 79 2.88 -17.13 1.96
N SER A 80 1.85 -16.66 2.66
CA SER A 80 1.96 -16.16 4.04
C SER A 80 1.99 -17.28 5.09
N ASP A 81 2.26 -16.92 6.36
CA ASP A 81 2.17 -17.80 7.53
C ASP A 81 0.78 -18.40 7.76
N LEU A 82 -0.28 -17.71 7.30
CA LEU A 82 -1.67 -18.18 7.34
C LEU A 82 -2.04 -19.08 6.15
N GLY A 83 -1.11 -19.32 5.24
CA GLY A 83 -1.37 -20.09 4.03
C GLY A 83 -2.29 -19.35 3.05
N ILE A 84 -2.14 -18.03 2.94
CA ILE A 84 -2.80 -17.22 1.92
C ILE A 84 -1.75 -16.78 0.91
N ASP A 85 -2.06 -16.91 -0.38
CA ASP A 85 -1.16 -16.47 -1.44
C ASP A 85 -1.38 -14.97 -1.70
N ILE A 86 -0.30 -14.20 -1.63
CA ILE A 86 -0.29 -12.78 -1.97
C ILE A 86 0.41 -12.59 -3.31
N SER A 87 -0.27 -11.90 -4.22
CA SER A 87 0.31 -11.47 -5.49
C SER A 87 1.15 -10.22 -5.26
N ALA A 88 2.47 -10.36 -5.42
CA ALA A 88 3.41 -9.26 -5.50
C ALA A 88 3.33 -8.57 -6.88
N ASN A 89 3.75 -7.30 -6.94
CA ASN A 89 3.83 -6.54 -8.18
C ASN A 89 4.97 -7.03 -9.07
N SER A 90 6.10 -7.39 -8.46
CA SER A 90 7.28 -7.89 -9.16
C SER A 90 8.15 -8.77 -8.24
N THR A 91 9.33 -9.19 -8.70
CA THR A 91 10.38 -9.86 -7.92
C THR A 91 11.48 -8.88 -7.51
N LEU A 92 12.32 -9.28 -6.55
CA LEU A 92 13.39 -8.46 -6.00
C LEU A 92 14.41 -8.00 -7.07
N ASP A 93 14.56 -8.77 -8.15
CA ASP A 93 15.47 -8.46 -9.25
C ASP A 93 15.09 -7.18 -10.02
N GLU A 94 13.81 -6.78 -9.97
CA GLU A 94 13.32 -5.55 -10.62
C GLU A 94 13.37 -4.33 -9.67
N LEU A 95 13.99 -4.47 -8.50
CA LEU A 95 14.12 -3.39 -7.53
C LEU A 95 15.08 -2.30 -8.03
N VAL A 96 14.56 -1.08 -8.17
CA VAL A 96 15.36 0.11 -8.51
C VAL A 96 15.90 0.74 -7.23
N LEU A 97 17.24 0.71 -7.07
CA LEU A 97 17.93 1.28 -5.91
C LEU A 97 18.49 2.69 -6.15
N GLU A 98 18.64 3.09 -7.42
CA GLU A 98 19.26 4.37 -7.78
C GLU A 98 18.47 5.05 -8.91
N GLY A 99 18.53 6.38 -8.94
CA GLY A 99 17.91 7.19 -9.98
C GLY A 99 16.44 7.52 -9.75
N GLU A 100 15.77 7.91 -10.84
CA GLU A 100 14.36 8.27 -10.82
C GLU A 100 13.50 7.02 -10.60
N GLY A 101 12.70 7.01 -9.53
CA GLY A 101 11.90 5.84 -9.13
C GLY A 101 12.54 4.96 -8.04
N ALA A 102 13.73 5.30 -7.54
CA ALA A 102 14.35 4.60 -6.42
C ALA A 102 13.45 4.64 -5.16
N LEU A 103 13.38 3.53 -4.44
CA LEU A 103 12.61 3.49 -3.20
C LEU A 103 13.26 4.36 -2.11
N ASP A 104 12.41 5.06 -1.36
CA ASP A 104 12.84 5.82 -0.20
C ASP A 104 12.96 4.92 1.04
N VAL A 105 12.14 3.86 1.09
CA VAL A 105 12.10 2.89 2.20
C VAL A 105 11.94 1.48 1.63
N LEU A 106 12.74 0.53 2.13
CA LEU A 106 12.57 -0.90 1.87
C LEU A 106 12.26 -1.63 3.19
N ILE A 107 11.17 -2.39 3.20
CA ILE A 107 10.71 -3.19 4.33
C ILE A 107 10.77 -4.66 3.93
N VAL A 108 11.49 -5.47 4.70
CA VAL A 108 11.52 -6.92 4.50
C VAL A 108 10.52 -7.56 5.46
N CYS A 109 9.50 -8.20 4.91
CA CYS A 109 8.47 -8.91 5.66
C CYS A 109 8.90 -10.36 5.90
N GLY A 110 9.38 -10.60 7.12
CA GLY A 110 9.63 -11.95 7.64
C GLY A 110 8.45 -12.49 8.45
N GLY A 111 8.66 -13.64 9.10
CA GLY A 111 7.70 -14.36 9.90
C GLY A 111 8.40 -15.50 10.66
N PHE A 112 7.72 -16.09 11.64
CA PHE A 112 8.30 -17.16 12.47
C PHE A 112 8.77 -18.39 11.66
N ARG A 113 8.16 -18.60 10.48
CA ARG A 113 8.45 -19.73 9.58
C ARG A 113 9.29 -19.33 8.36
N CYS A 114 9.81 -18.11 8.32
CA CYS A 114 10.79 -17.72 7.31
C CYS A 114 12.11 -18.44 7.62
N ASN A 115 12.74 -18.99 6.59
CA ASN A 115 13.93 -19.81 6.69
C ASN A 115 14.97 -19.36 5.65
#